data_AF-A0A357AJS8-F1
#
_entry.id   AF-A0A357AJS8-F1
#
_cell.length_a   1.000
_cell.length_b   1.000
_cell.length_c   1.000
_cell.angle_alpha   90.00
_cell.angle_beta   90.00
_cell.angle_gamma   90.00
#
_symmetry.space_group_name_H-M   'P 1'
#
loop_
_entity.id
_entity.type
_entity.pdbx_description
1 polymer ?
#
loop_
_entity_poly.entity_id
_entity_poly.type
_entity_poly.pdbx_seq_one_letter_code
_entity_poly.pdbx_strand_id
1 'polypeptide(L)'
;MQAGMGVYMIVLVKRKNAVLILLILFLSVAIFSIDSGVSPIAETSKKSGAVIVVDAGHGGEDPGVVSDYSGIAEKDLNLRIAQLVKNFLEADGYTVIMTRTEDTLNYAAGTTKIYEKRKQDLTARKKLIDESNADIAVTIHMNGFKDTKYKGAQTFFPPSSVDSERLAK
;
A
#
# COMPACT_ATOMS: atom_id res chain seq x y z
N MET A 1 23.96 -55.09 -23.81
CA MET A 1 24.09 -53.89 -24.68
C MET A 1 22.99 -53.96 -25.72
N GLN A 2 21.98 -53.09 -25.66
CA GLN A 2 20.89 -53.03 -26.63
C GLN A 2 21.08 -51.75 -27.44
N ALA A 3 21.44 -51.88 -28.71
CA ALA A 3 21.62 -50.76 -29.63
C ALA A 3 20.24 -50.35 -30.18
N GLY A 4 19.78 -49.14 -29.86
CA GLY A 4 18.54 -48.59 -30.41
C GLY A 4 18.75 -48.15 -31.86
N MET A 5 18.07 -48.80 -32.80
CA MET A 5 17.92 -48.31 -34.18
C MET A 5 16.98 -47.10 -34.18
N GLY A 6 17.53 -45.91 -34.44
CA GLY A 6 16.72 -44.72 -34.71
C GLY A 6 16.01 -44.84 -36.06
N VAL A 7 14.68 -44.74 -36.05
CA VAL A 7 13.88 -44.64 -37.27
C VAL A 7 13.97 -43.21 -37.79
N TYR A 8 14.54 -43.00 -38.98
CA TYR A 8 14.55 -41.69 -39.63
C TYR A 8 13.28 -41.51 -40.47
N MET A 9 12.48 -40.50 -40.15
CA MET A 9 11.31 -40.12 -40.93
C MET A 9 11.70 -39.14 -42.03
N ILE A 10 11.62 -39.57 -43.30
CA ILE A 10 11.87 -38.72 -44.46
C ILE A 10 10.53 -38.14 -44.93
N VAL A 11 10.39 -36.81 -44.88
CA VAL A 11 9.18 -36.11 -45.34
C VAL A 11 9.41 -35.58 -46.76
N LEU A 12 8.66 -36.11 -47.73
CA LEU A 12 8.71 -35.67 -49.13
C LEU A 12 7.65 -34.58 -49.38
N VAL A 13 8.11 -33.37 -49.70
CA VAL A 13 7.25 -32.22 -49.99
C VAL A 13 7.22 -31.93 -51.49
N LYS A 14 6.02 -31.80 -52.08
CA LYS A 14 5.87 -31.36 -53.47
C LYS A 14 6.30 -29.90 -53.62
N ARG A 15 7.09 -29.57 -54.65
CA ARG A 15 7.59 -28.19 -54.92
C ARG A 15 6.53 -27.10 -54.82
N LYS A 16 5.30 -27.37 -55.29
CA LYS A 16 4.16 -26.42 -55.20
C LYS A 16 3.73 -26.07 -53.77
N ASN A 17 4.06 -26.90 -52.78
CA ASN A 17 3.73 -26.70 -51.38
C ASN A 17 4.91 -26.12 -50.59
N ALA A 18 6.11 -26.00 -51.19
CA ALA A 18 7.31 -25.53 -50.50
C ALA A 18 7.15 -24.08 -50.01
N VAL A 19 6.52 -23.22 -50.82
CA VAL A 19 6.24 -21.83 -50.47
C VAL A 19 5.28 -21.73 -49.27
N LEU A 20 4.25 -22.58 -49.23
CA LEU A 20 3.29 -22.60 -48.12
C LEU A 20 3.95 -23.05 -46.81
N ILE A 21 4.83 -24.05 -46.86
CA ILE A 21 5.56 -24.50 -45.67
C ILE A 21 6.53 -23.42 -45.16
N LEU A 22 7.22 -22.73 -46.07
CA LEU A 22 8.09 -21.60 -45.69
C LEU A 22 7.30 -20.45 -45.07
N LEU A 23 6.09 -20.16 -45.58
CA LEU A 23 5.21 -19.15 -44.99
C LEU A 23 4.72 -19.55 -43.59
N ILE A 24 4.36 -20.82 -43.38
CA ILE A 24 3.94 -21.32 -42.06
C ILE A 24 5.12 -21.28 -41.08
N LEU A 25 6.33 -21.65 -41.52
CA LEU A 25 7.54 -21.59 -40.69
C LEU A 25 7.93 -20.15 -40.36
N PHE A 26 7.80 -19.23 -41.31
CA PHE A 26 8.03 -17.81 -41.08
C PHE A 26 7.00 -17.23 -40.10
N LEU A 27 5.72 -17.58 -40.26
CA LEU A 27 4.65 -17.15 -39.37
C LEU A 27 4.82 -17.73 -37.96
N SER A 28 5.27 -18.98 -37.82
CA SER A 28 5.52 -19.58 -36.50
C SER A 28 6.71 -18.95 -35.80
N VAL A 29 7.79 -18.63 -36.53
CA VAL A 29 8.93 -17.87 -35.98
C VAL A 29 8.50 -16.45 -35.61
N ALA A 30 7.67 -15.79 -36.43
CA ALA A 30 7.14 -14.47 -36.11
C ALA A 30 6.27 -14.49 -34.83
N ILE A 31 5.35 -15.45 -34.69
CA ILE A 31 4.53 -15.63 -33.47
C ILE A 31 5.42 -15.90 -32.25
N PHE A 32 6.42 -16.78 -32.37
CA PHE A 32 7.37 -17.06 -31.29
C PHE A 32 8.23 -15.84 -30.91
N SER A 33 8.53 -14.98 -31.88
CA SER A 33 9.28 -13.73 -31.66
C SER A 33 8.42 -12.65 -30.98
N ILE A 34 7.10 -12.67 -31.20
CA ILE A 34 6.14 -11.81 -30.50
C ILE A 34 5.97 -12.28 -29.04
N ASP A 35 5.96 -13.60 -28.79
CA ASP A 35 5.92 -14.18 -27.44
C ASP A 35 7.21 -13.93 -26.64
N SER A 36 8.37 -13.99 -27.32
CA SER A 36 9.68 -13.66 -26.74
C SER A 36 9.92 -12.15 -26.57
N GLY A 37 9.05 -11.32 -27.17
CA GLY A 37 9.08 -9.85 -27.12
C GLY A 37 8.24 -9.25 -26.01
N VAL A 38 7.51 -10.07 -25.26
CA VAL A 38 7.06 -9.70 -23.92
C VAL A 38 8.27 -9.90 -23.02
N SER A 39 9.16 -8.90 -22.98
CA SER A 39 9.81 -8.59 -21.71
C SER A 39 8.70 -8.68 -20.66
N PRO A 40 8.86 -9.41 -19.55
CA PRO A 40 7.94 -9.22 -18.45
C PRO A 40 7.87 -7.70 -18.34
N ILE A 41 6.66 -7.15 -18.38
CA ILE A 41 6.45 -5.84 -17.79
C ILE A 41 6.88 -6.13 -16.35
N ALA A 42 8.18 -6.02 -16.10
CA ALA A 42 8.73 -5.71 -14.83
C ALA A 42 7.92 -4.48 -14.55
N GLU A 43 6.89 -4.66 -13.73
CA GLU A 43 6.29 -3.56 -13.05
C GLU A 43 7.50 -2.86 -12.48
N THR A 44 7.89 -1.78 -13.15
CA THR A 44 8.56 -0.69 -12.52
C THR A 44 7.50 -0.06 -11.62
N SER A 45 6.99 -0.82 -10.65
CA SER A 45 6.99 -0.39 -9.27
C SER A 45 8.42 0.09 -9.06
N LYS A 46 8.62 1.35 -9.41
CA LYS A 46 9.72 2.13 -8.90
C LYS A 46 9.48 2.05 -7.41
N LYS A 47 10.07 1.06 -6.74
CA LYS A 47 10.01 0.90 -5.28
C LYS A 47 10.34 2.27 -4.75
N SER A 48 9.30 2.95 -4.31
CA SER A 48 9.37 4.34 -3.98
C SER A 48 10.17 4.36 -2.69
N GLY A 49 11.41 4.84 -2.75
CA GLY A 49 12.21 5.07 -1.55
C GLY A 49 11.62 6.16 -0.64
N ALA A 50 10.39 6.63 -0.92
CA ALA A 50 9.69 7.58 -0.10
C ALA A 50 9.35 6.99 1.27
N VAL A 51 9.45 7.84 2.28
CA VAL A 51 9.12 7.55 3.66
C VAL A 51 7.74 8.12 3.94
N ILE A 52 6.83 7.28 4.42
CA ILE A 52 5.46 7.67 4.76
C ILE A 52 5.27 7.48 6.26
N VAL A 53 4.84 8.54 6.95
CA VAL A 53 4.35 8.41 8.32
C VAL A 53 2.85 8.11 8.30
N VAL A 54 2.46 7.07 9.03
CA VAL A 54 1.06 6.72 9.28
C VAL A 54 0.78 6.92 10.77
N ASP A 55 -0.10 7.87 11.07
CA ASP A 55 -0.49 8.23 12.42
C ASP A 55 -1.87 7.64 12.76
N ALA A 56 -1.93 6.77 13.77
CA ALA A 56 -3.17 6.22 14.28
C ALA A 56 -3.70 7.13 15.40
N GLY A 57 -4.70 7.97 15.13
CA GLY A 57 -5.25 8.91 16.11
C GLY A 57 -5.65 8.26 17.44
N HIS A 58 -5.58 9.04 18.54
CA HIS A 58 -5.87 8.61 19.91
C HIS A 58 -5.00 7.41 20.39
N GLY A 59 -5.37 6.76 21.49
CA GLY A 59 -4.63 5.61 22.07
C GLY A 59 -4.69 5.60 23.60
N GLY A 60 -4.37 4.46 24.20
CA GLY A 60 -4.30 4.29 25.66
C GLY A 60 -5.59 4.74 26.35
N GLU A 61 -5.47 5.67 27.30
CA GLU A 61 -6.61 6.21 28.05
C GLU A 61 -7.45 7.22 27.26
N ASP A 62 -7.07 7.56 26.03
CA ASP A 62 -7.88 8.36 25.12
C ASP A 62 -8.60 7.47 24.11
N PRO A 63 -9.91 7.17 24.32
CA PRO A 63 -10.66 6.33 23.39
C PRO A 63 -11.02 7.02 22.07
N GLY A 64 -10.90 8.35 21.99
CA GLY A 64 -11.60 9.12 20.97
C GLY A 64 -13.12 8.99 21.14
N VAL A 65 -13.84 8.95 20.02
CA VAL A 65 -15.27 8.65 20.02
C VAL A 65 -15.51 7.16 20.32
N VAL A 66 -16.49 6.85 21.16
CA VAL A 66 -16.96 5.47 21.37
C VAL A 66 -18.34 5.32 20.74
N SER A 67 -18.53 4.27 19.94
CA SER A 67 -19.83 4.00 19.33
C SER A 67 -20.86 3.63 20.40
N ASP A 68 -21.95 4.39 20.49
CA ASP A 68 -23.09 4.04 21.36
C ASP A 68 -23.78 2.73 20.94
N TYR A 69 -23.59 2.29 19.69
CA TYR A 69 -24.19 1.07 19.16
C TYR A 69 -23.32 -0.18 19.39
N SER A 70 -22.04 -0.14 19.04
CA SER A 70 -21.15 -1.30 19.10
C SER A 70 -20.21 -1.31 20.30
N GLY A 71 -20.06 -0.18 21.01
CA GLY A 71 -19.06 0.01 22.06
C GLY A 71 -17.62 0.11 21.56
N ILE A 72 -17.40 0.08 20.25
CA ILE A 72 -16.06 0.16 19.65
C ILE A 72 -15.52 1.59 19.82
N ALA A 73 -14.28 1.70 20.31
CA ALA A 73 -13.58 2.97 20.42
C ALA A 73 -12.85 3.33 19.12
N GLU A 74 -12.85 4.61 18.78
CA GLU A 74 -12.15 5.17 17.63
C GLU A 74 -10.67 4.78 17.63
N LYS A 75 -9.99 4.83 18.79
CA LYS A 75 -8.58 4.47 18.91
C LYS A 75 -8.26 3.06 18.37
N ASP A 76 -9.19 2.11 18.52
CA ASP A 76 -9.02 0.71 18.13
C ASP A 76 -9.18 0.55 16.62
N LEU A 77 -10.17 1.24 16.04
CA LEU A 77 -10.36 1.30 14.59
C LEU A 77 -9.18 2.00 13.92
N ASN A 78 -8.74 3.14 14.46
CA ASN A 78 -7.59 3.88 13.95
C ASN A 78 -6.33 3.01 13.92
N LEU A 79 -6.03 2.27 15.00
CA LEU A 79 -4.86 1.39 15.04
C LEU A 79 -4.94 0.27 14.00
N ARG A 80 -6.10 -0.40 13.90
CA ARG A 80 -6.30 -1.49 12.93
C ARG A 80 -6.18 -1.00 11.49
N ILE A 81 -6.81 0.13 11.16
CA ILE A 81 -6.74 0.71 9.82
C ILE A 81 -5.31 1.14 9.52
N ALA A 82 -4.63 1.80 10.45
CA ALA A 82 -3.24 2.22 10.27
C ALA A 82 -2.28 1.04 10.04
N GLN A 83 -2.47 -0.08 10.76
CA GLN A 83 -1.70 -1.31 10.53
C GLN A 83 -1.98 -1.90 9.14
N LEU A 84 -3.22 -1.89 8.67
CA LEU A 84 -3.56 -2.33 7.32
C LEU A 84 -2.90 -1.42 6.26
N VAL A 85 -3.00 -0.10 6.42
CA VAL A 85 -2.37 0.88 5.53
C VAL A 85 -0.86 0.68 5.50
N LYS A 86 -0.20 0.51 6.65
CA LYS A 86 1.22 0.16 6.73
C LYS A 86 1.54 -1.07 5.90
N ASN A 87 0.81 -2.17 6.10
CA ASN A 87 1.10 -3.42 5.41
C ASN A 87 0.97 -3.29 3.90
N PHE A 88 -0.04 -2.57 3.40
CA PHE A 88 -0.21 -2.32 1.96
C PHE A 88 0.92 -1.44 1.40
N LEU A 89 1.25 -0.34 2.09
CA LEU A 89 2.34 0.55 1.67
C LEU A 89 3.70 -0.17 1.68
N GLU A 90 4.00 -0.97 2.71
CA GLU A 90 5.25 -1.74 2.74
C GLU A 90 5.30 -2.81 1.65
N ALA A 91 4.17 -3.45 1.33
CA ALA A 91 4.08 -4.40 0.22
C ALA A 91 4.36 -3.73 -1.13
N ASP A 92 3.96 -2.47 -1.31
CA ASP A 92 4.23 -1.65 -2.49
C ASP A 92 5.65 -1.05 -2.50
N GLY A 93 6.46 -1.31 -1.46
CA GLY A 93 7.87 -0.96 -1.39
C GLY A 93 8.17 0.41 -0.76
N TYR A 94 7.20 1.03 -0.09
CA TYR A 94 7.41 2.25 0.70
C TYR A 94 8.03 1.93 2.07
N THR A 95 8.78 2.88 2.62
CA THR A 95 9.19 2.81 4.04
C THR A 95 8.11 3.45 4.89
N VAL A 96 7.54 2.71 5.85
CA VAL A 96 6.45 3.22 6.69
C VAL A 96 6.90 3.39 8.14
N ILE A 97 6.69 4.58 8.68
CA ILE A 97 6.90 4.89 10.10
C ILE A 97 5.54 5.07 10.76
N MET A 98 5.27 4.32 11.81
CA MET A 98 4.04 4.47 12.59
C MET A 98 4.29 5.36 13.80
N THR A 99 3.35 6.27 14.12
CA THR A 99 3.45 7.05 15.36
C THR A 99 3.19 6.23 16.62
N ARG A 100 2.41 5.15 16.50
CA ARG A 100 2.24 4.10 17.50
C ARG A 100 1.91 2.76 16.83
N THR A 101 2.37 1.67 17.43
CA THR A 101 2.06 0.29 16.99
C THR A 101 1.16 -0.45 17.99
N GLU A 102 0.95 0.14 19.16
CA GLU A 102 0.17 -0.41 20.27
C GLU A 102 -0.89 0.60 20.74
N ASP A 103 -1.75 0.16 21.65
CA ASP A 103 -2.79 0.99 22.26
C ASP A 103 -2.23 1.81 23.43
N THR A 104 -1.49 2.87 23.12
CA THR A 104 -0.76 3.68 24.09
C THR A 104 -0.85 5.18 23.79
N LEU A 105 -0.59 6.00 24.80
CA LEU A 105 -0.18 7.40 24.63
C LEU A 105 1.26 7.56 25.11
N ASN A 106 2.03 8.44 24.46
CA ASN A 106 3.38 8.80 24.85
C ASN A 106 3.38 10.06 25.73
N TYR A 107 3.61 9.88 27.03
CA TYR A 107 3.65 10.99 28.00
C TYR A 107 4.62 10.68 29.14
N ALA A 108 5.06 11.73 29.84
CA ALA A 108 5.97 11.62 30.97
C ALA A 108 5.32 10.92 32.17
N ALA A 109 6.09 10.03 32.82
CA ALA A 109 5.66 9.35 34.03
C ALA A 109 5.22 10.36 35.12
N GLY A 110 4.13 10.03 35.82
CA GLY A 110 3.52 10.92 36.81
C GLY A 110 2.51 11.93 36.25
N THR A 111 2.34 12.01 34.91
CA THR A 111 1.24 12.79 34.32
C THR A 111 -0.10 12.13 34.63
N THR A 112 -0.99 12.82 35.34
CA THR A 112 -2.29 12.27 35.79
C THR A 112 -3.48 12.76 34.97
N LYS A 113 -3.45 14.04 34.54
CA LYS A 113 -4.56 14.65 33.80
C LYS A 113 -4.57 14.19 32.34
N ILE A 114 -5.69 13.65 31.88
CA ILE A 114 -5.86 13.17 30.49
C ILE A 114 -5.56 14.25 29.45
N TYR A 115 -5.94 15.51 29.72
CA TYR A 115 -5.63 16.62 28.82
C TYR A 115 -4.13 16.80 28.60
N GLU A 116 -3.32 16.72 29.67
CA GLU A 116 -1.86 16.84 29.57
C GLU A 116 -1.24 15.62 28.88
N LYS A 117 -1.76 14.41 29.14
CA LYS A 117 -1.33 13.18 28.44
C LYS A 117 -1.54 13.32 26.93
N ARG A 118 -2.73 13.75 26.50
CA ARG A 118 -3.07 14.00 25.08
C ARG A 118 -2.15 15.04 24.45
N LYS A 119 -1.90 16.14 25.16
CA LYS A 119 -1.03 17.21 24.66
C LYS A 119 0.41 16.75 24.46
N GLN A 120 0.96 16.02 25.44
CA GLN A 120 2.32 15.45 25.35
C GLN A 120 2.40 14.42 24.21
N ASP A 121 1.41 13.55 24.09
CA ASP A 121 1.33 12.55 23.03
C ASP A 121 1.27 13.19 21.64
N LEU A 122 0.38 14.16 21.42
CA LEU A 122 0.32 14.92 20.17
C LEU A 122 1.64 15.65 19.86
N THR A 123 2.32 16.18 20.87
CA THR A 123 3.64 16.81 20.72
C THR A 123 4.69 15.80 20.30
N ALA A 124 4.70 14.60 20.89
CA ALA A 124 5.62 13.52 20.53
C ALA A 124 5.38 13.02 19.10
N ARG A 125 4.11 12.85 18.69
CA ARG A 125 3.74 12.47 17.32
C ARG A 125 4.19 13.51 16.31
N LYS A 126 3.94 14.79 16.58
CA LYS A 126 4.40 15.88 15.73
C LYS A 126 5.92 15.87 15.60
N LYS A 127 6.65 15.73 16.72
CA LYS A 127 8.11 15.65 16.72
C LYS A 127 8.62 14.48 15.87
N LEU A 128 8.00 13.30 16.00
CA LEU A 128 8.33 12.14 15.18
C LEU A 128 8.09 12.41 13.69
N ILE A 129 6.96 13.01 13.32
CA ILE A 129 6.67 13.40 11.94
C ILE A 129 7.74 14.37 11.42
N ASP A 130 8.02 15.44 12.17
CA ASP A 130 8.99 16.47 11.76
C ASP A 130 10.43 15.91 11.61
N GLU A 131 10.82 14.94 12.45
CA GLU A 131 12.17 14.36 12.47
C GLU A 131 12.34 13.13 11.57
N SER A 132 11.25 12.60 11.02
CA SER A 132 11.24 11.36 10.23
C SER A 132 11.82 11.50 8.81
N ASN A 133 11.99 12.74 8.32
CA ASN A 133 12.22 13.04 6.90
C ASN A 133 11.15 12.42 5.98
N ALA A 134 9.91 12.27 6.47
CA ALA A 134 8.83 11.71 5.69
C ALA A 134 8.44 12.63 4.53
N ASP A 135 8.20 12.03 3.36
CA ASP A 135 7.65 12.71 2.19
C ASP A 135 6.15 12.96 2.36
N ILE A 136 5.46 12.08 3.10
CA ILE A 136 4.02 12.13 3.36
C ILE A 136 3.75 11.76 4.82
N ALA A 137 2.83 12.47 5.47
CA ALA A 137 2.22 12.06 6.73
C ALA A 137 0.70 11.96 6.58
N VAL A 138 0.12 10.83 6.97
CA VAL A 138 -1.33 10.58 6.97
C VAL A 138 -1.77 10.28 8.39
N THR A 139 -2.75 11.02 8.91
CA THR A 139 -3.39 10.74 10.21
C THR A 139 -4.79 10.18 10.01
N ILE A 140 -5.10 9.12 10.75
CA ILE A 140 -6.34 8.36 10.63
C ILE A 140 -7.20 8.60 11.87
N HIS A 141 -8.41 9.09 11.64
CA HIS A 141 -9.40 9.42 12.67
C HIS A 141 -10.81 9.02 12.22
N MET A 142 -11.70 8.81 13.18
CA MET A 142 -13.12 8.56 12.94
C MET A 142 -13.94 9.74 13.45
N ASN A 143 -14.85 10.24 12.62
CA ASN A 143 -15.80 11.25 13.08
C ASN A 143 -16.92 10.61 13.92
N GLY A 144 -17.44 11.36 14.90
CA GLY A 144 -18.59 10.99 15.71
C GLY A 144 -19.74 11.98 15.57
N PHE A 145 -20.92 11.49 15.14
CA PHE A 145 -22.14 12.28 15.07
C PHE A 145 -23.30 11.53 15.73
N LYS A 146 -24.20 12.24 16.42
CA LYS A 146 -25.43 11.65 16.99
C LYS A 146 -26.46 11.27 15.94
N ASP A 147 -26.47 11.98 14.81
CA ASP A 147 -27.42 11.76 13.72
C ASP A 147 -26.79 10.87 12.64
N THR A 148 -27.38 9.70 12.41
CA THR A 148 -26.88 8.67 11.50
C THR A 148 -26.95 9.05 10.03
N LYS A 149 -27.59 10.19 9.69
CA LYS A 149 -27.61 10.68 8.29
C LYS A 149 -26.23 11.15 7.83
N TYR A 150 -25.36 11.57 8.76
CA TYR A 150 -23.99 11.99 8.44
C TYR A 150 -23.09 10.75 8.34
N LYS A 151 -22.54 10.51 7.15
CA LYS A 151 -21.69 9.36 6.84
C LYS A 151 -20.79 9.67 5.65
N GLY A 152 -19.70 8.93 5.52
CA GLY A 152 -18.72 9.07 4.44
C GLY A 152 -17.34 9.52 4.94
N ALA A 153 -16.35 9.40 4.06
CA ALA A 153 -14.99 9.84 4.33
C ALA A 153 -14.86 11.36 4.20
N GLN A 154 -13.99 11.95 5.02
CA GLN A 154 -13.58 13.35 4.92
C GLN A 154 -12.06 13.42 5.05
N THR A 155 -11.43 14.23 4.21
CA THR A 155 -9.99 14.49 4.24
C THR A 155 -9.75 15.95 4.62
N PHE A 156 -8.82 16.17 5.54
CA PHE A 156 -8.40 17.50 5.97
C PHE A 156 -6.93 17.69 5.59
N PHE A 157 -6.59 18.87 5.11
CA PHE A 157 -5.24 19.22 4.70
C PHE A 157 -4.93 20.69 5.01
N PRO A 158 -3.66 21.08 5.14
CA PRO A 158 -3.28 22.48 5.29
C PRO A 158 -3.68 23.29 4.04
N PRO A 159 -4.49 24.37 4.18
CA PRO A 159 -5.06 25.08 3.03
C PRO A 159 -4.00 25.78 2.16
N SER A 160 -2.80 26.00 2.68
CA SER A 160 -1.68 26.62 1.97
C SER A 160 -0.78 25.63 1.21
N SER A 161 -1.05 24.32 1.29
CA SER A 161 -0.22 23.29 0.65
C SER A 161 -0.93 22.67 -0.55
N VAL A 162 -0.45 23.02 -1.75
CA VAL A 162 -0.94 22.46 -3.03
C VAL A 162 -0.69 20.94 -3.09
N ASP A 163 0.45 20.47 -2.58
CA ASP A 163 0.77 19.04 -2.55
C ASP A 163 -0.16 18.28 -1.61
N SER A 164 -0.49 18.84 -0.45
CA SER A 164 -1.46 18.22 0.47
C SER A 164 -2.88 18.26 -0.08
N GLU A 165 -3.26 19.33 -0.79
CA GLU A 165 -4.55 19.39 -1.50
C GLU A 165 -4.63 18.31 -2.59
N ARG A 166 -3.56 18.10 -3.34
CA ARG A 166 -3.49 17.05 -4.37
C ARG A 166 -3.57 15.66 -3.74
N LEU A 167 -2.92 15.44 -2.59
CA LEU A 167 -2.95 14.16 -1.88
C LEU A 167 -4.34 13.86 -1.29
N ALA A 168 -5.10 14.90 -0.90
CA ALA A 168 -6.40 14.77 -0.25
C ALA A 168 -7.58 14.53 -1.20
N LYS A 169 -7.39 14.68 -2.52
CA LYS A 169 -8.40 14.55 -3.57
C LYS A 169 -8.30 13.22 -4.31
#